data_AF-M5BTS0-F1
#
_entry.id   AF-M5BTS0-F1
#
_cell.length_a   1.000
_cell.length_b   1.000
_cell.length_c   1.000
_cell.angle_alpha   90.00
_cell.angle_beta   90.00
_cell.angle_gamma   90.00
#
_symmetry.space_group_name_H-M   'P 1'
#
loop_
_entity.id
_entity.type
_entity.pdbx_description
1 polymer ?
#
loop_
_entity_poly.entity_id
_entity_poly.type
_entity_poly.pdbx_seq_one_letter_code
_entity_poly.pdbx_strand_id
1 'polypeptide(L)'
;MPWIVFAFVMSHLLINHAYRTAYLTLDDLEITGTQMVLVIKLSTFAWNVYDGRQPTESLDPSQLATRIQDYPGLLEFLGYVFYFPGLLVGPAFEFVSYRSLIDETIFTPSASSSSNGSQVSEKDDSLSKIQRRVPAGRKRVAYLKFAQGLVFLLLFTLFNPQFNYGMSVDPKWAARPFWYK
;
A
#
# COMPACT_ATOMS: atom_id res chain seq x y z
N MET A 1 12.98 -16.41 -14.48
CA MET A 1 12.49 -17.57 -13.71
C MET A 1 11.98 -17.07 -12.36
N PRO A 2 10.66 -16.89 -12.20
CA PRO A 2 10.05 -16.36 -10.97
C PRO A 2 10.48 -17.13 -9.71
N TRP A 3 10.66 -18.44 -9.85
CA TRP A 3 11.16 -19.33 -8.79
C TRP A 3 12.51 -18.93 -8.19
N ILE A 4 13.44 -18.40 -9.00
CA ILE A 4 14.75 -17.96 -8.49
C ILE A 4 14.58 -16.76 -7.57
N VAL A 5 13.75 -15.79 -7.99
CA VAL A 5 13.45 -14.60 -7.19
C VAL A 5 12.75 -15.02 -5.90
N PHE A 6 11.71 -15.86 -6.01
CA PHE A 6 10.99 -16.39 -4.86
C PHE A 6 11.91 -17.11 -3.87
N ALA A 7 12.72 -18.06 -4.34
CA ALA A 7 13.63 -18.81 -3.50
C ALA A 7 14.62 -17.88 -2.78
N PHE A 8 15.16 -16.88 -3.46
CA PHE A 8 16.07 -15.91 -2.86
C PHE A 8 15.40 -15.07 -1.77
N VAL A 9 14.27 -14.42 -2.08
CA VAL A 9 13.60 -13.52 -1.12
C VAL A 9 12.99 -14.30 0.05
N MET A 10 12.46 -15.50 -0.20
CA MET A 10 11.91 -16.37 0.84
C MET A 10 13.01 -16.93 1.75
N SER A 11 14.15 -17.33 1.19
CA SER A 11 15.29 -17.78 2.00
C SER A 11 15.85 -16.65 2.87
N HIS A 12 15.93 -15.44 2.33
CA HIS A 12 16.36 -14.27 3.10
C HIS A 12 15.39 -13.97 4.26
N LEU A 13 14.08 -14.00 4.00
CA LEU A 13 13.07 -13.83 5.05
C LEU A 13 13.16 -14.93 6.12
N LEU A 14 13.34 -16.19 5.70
CA LEU A 14 13.47 -17.33 6.60
C LEU A 14 14.68 -17.18 7.53
N ILE A 15 15.85 -16.80 6.99
CA ILE A 15 17.07 -16.60 7.78
C ILE A 15 16.86 -15.49 8.82
N ASN A 16 16.22 -14.37 8.43
CA ASN A 16 15.94 -13.28 9.37
C ASN A 16 14.94 -13.67 10.46
N HIS A 17 13.91 -14.45 10.14
CA HIS A 17 12.99 -14.99 11.15
C HIS A 17 13.67 -15.98 12.10
N ALA A 18 14.55 -16.84 11.59
CA ALA A 18 15.32 -17.76 12.42
C ALA A 18 16.25 -17.00 13.37
N TYR A 19 16.96 -15.99 12.84
CA TYR A 19 17.81 -15.11 13.65
C TYR A 19 17.02 -14.37 14.72
N ARG A 20 15.87 -13.79 14.36
CA ARG A 20 14.96 -13.12 15.30
C ARG A 20 14.53 -14.03 16.43
N THR A 21 14.09 -15.25 16.10
CA THR A 21 13.59 -16.21 17.08
C THR A 21 14.69 -16.70 18.02
N ALA A 22 15.94 -16.78 17.54
CA ALA A 22 17.07 -17.27 18.32
C ALA A 22 17.72 -16.19 19.20
N TYR A 23 17.73 -14.92 18.77
CA TYR A 23 18.60 -13.91 19.37
C TYR A 23 17.92 -12.58 19.76
N LEU A 24 16.75 -12.25 19.22
CA LEU A 24 16.10 -10.96 19.47
C LEU A 24 15.06 -11.06 20.58
N THR A 25 14.94 -9.98 21.34
CA THR A 25 13.95 -9.78 22.40
C THR A 25 12.83 -8.87 21.94
N LEU A 26 11.78 -8.69 22.75
CA LEU A 26 10.61 -7.87 22.39
C LEU A 26 10.94 -6.38 22.23
N ASP A 27 12.06 -5.92 22.80
CA ASP A 27 12.48 -4.51 22.75
C ASP A 27 13.28 -4.18 21.47
N ASP A 28 13.64 -5.19 20.68
CA ASP A 28 14.42 -5.01 19.45
C ASP A 28 13.53 -4.64 18.24
N LEU A 29 14.12 -3.88 17.30
CA LEU A 29 13.42 -3.42 16.10
C LEU A 29 13.02 -4.59 15.20
N GLU A 30 11.72 -4.70 14.90
CA GLU A 30 11.18 -5.75 14.03
C GLU A 30 11.21 -5.38 12.54
N ILE A 31 12.26 -5.80 11.83
CA ILE A 31 12.39 -5.58 10.38
C ILE A 31 11.66 -6.62 9.52
N THR A 32 11.35 -7.79 10.09
CA THR A 32 10.72 -8.91 9.38
C THR A 32 9.32 -8.57 8.87
N GLY A 33 8.60 -7.67 9.55
CA GLY A 33 7.31 -7.13 9.09
C GLY A 33 7.38 -6.56 7.67
N THR A 34 8.32 -5.64 7.44
CA THR A 34 8.56 -5.03 6.12
C THR A 34 9.07 -6.05 5.11
N GLN A 35 9.92 -6.98 5.55
CA GLN A 35 10.45 -8.04 4.67
C GLN A 35 9.34 -8.96 4.15
N MET A 36 8.32 -9.30 4.96
CA MET A 36 7.17 -10.10 4.52
C MET A 36 6.44 -9.42 3.36
N VAL A 37 6.19 -8.11 3.46
CA VAL A 37 5.54 -7.34 2.38
C VAL A 37 6.40 -7.31 1.12
N LEU A 38 7.73 -7.16 1.27
CA LEU A 38 8.66 -7.18 0.14
C LEU A 38 8.70 -8.54 -0.56
N VAL A 39 8.66 -9.66 0.18
CA VAL A 39 8.60 -11.01 -0.39
C VAL A 39 7.38 -11.15 -1.30
N ILE A 40 6.20 -10.70 -0.84
CA ILE A 40 4.98 -10.75 -1.64
C ILE A 40 5.14 -9.89 -2.89
N LYS A 41 5.55 -8.62 -2.75
CA LYS A 41 5.67 -7.68 -3.88
C LYS A 41 6.66 -8.13 -4.94
N LEU A 42 7.83 -8.63 -4.54
CA LEU A 42 8.90 -9.03 -5.47
C LEU A 42 8.59 -10.37 -6.14
N SER A 43 8.00 -11.32 -5.40
CA SER A 43 7.60 -12.60 -5.98
C SER A 43 6.47 -12.41 -6.99
N THR A 44 5.42 -11.66 -6.62
CA THR A 44 4.32 -11.32 -7.53
C THR A 44 4.82 -10.54 -8.74
N PHE A 45 5.71 -9.56 -8.57
CA PHE A 45 6.31 -8.86 -9.70
C PHE A 45 7.02 -9.80 -10.67
N ALA A 46 7.80 -10.75 -10.16
CA ALA A 46 8.51 -11.72 -11.00
C ALA A 46 7.54 -12.62 -11.79
N TRP A 47 6.44 -13.05 -11.17
CA TRP A 47 5.37 -13.79 -11.84
C TRP A 47 4.67 -12.93 -12.90
N ASN A 48 4.31 -11.70 -12.59
CA ASN A 48 3.64 -10.81 -13.55
C ASN A 48 4.52 -10.49 -14.76
N VAL A 49 5.86 -10.40 -14.59
CA VAL A 49 6.81 -10.29 -15.71
C VAL A 49 6.86 -11.58 -16.54
N TYR A 50 6.73 -12.75 -15.91
CA TYR A 50 6.67 -14.01 -16.62
C TYR A 50 5.37 -14.13 -17.43
N ASP A 51 4.23 -13.78 -16.83
CA ASP A 51 2.91 -13.78 -17.46
C ASP A 51 2.86 -12.79 -18.64
N GLY A 52 3.58 -11.66 -18.54
CA GLY A 52 3.71 -10.70 -19.64
C GLY A 52 4.42 -11.23 -20.89
N ARG A 53 5.07 -12.40 -20.79
CA ARG A 53 5.77 -13.08 -21.90
C ARG A 53 5.02 -14.31 -22.41
N GLN A 54 3.91 -14.69 -21.79
CA GLN A 54 3.09 -15.82 -22.23
C GLN A 54 2.04 -15.37 -23.26
N PRO A 55 1.57 -16.29 -24.13
CA PRO A 55 0.43 -16.04 -25.00
C PRO A 55 -0.80 -15.59 -24.20
N THR A 56 -1.59 -14.65 -24.75
CA THR A 56 -2.80 -14.16 -24.10
C THR A 56 -3.83 -15.25 -23.86
N GLU A 57 -3.90 -16.25 -24.74
CA GLU A 57 -4.88 -17.34 -24.62
C GLU A 57 -4.59 -18.29 -23.45
N SER A 58 -3.34 -18.32 -22.97
CA SER A 58 -2.93 -19.19 -21.86
C SER A 58 -3.05 -18.55 -20.49
N LEU A 59 -3.56 -17.32 -20.42
CA LEU A 59 -3.62 -16.53 -19.18
C LEU A 59 -5.06 -16.34 -18.72
N ASP A 60 -5.28 -16.50 -17.42
CA ASP A 60 -6.57 -16.21 -16.81
C ASP A 60 -6.85 -14.69 -16.81
N PRO A 61 -8.12 -14.25 -16.68
CA PRO A 61 -8.47 -12.83 -16.67
C PRO A 61 -7.71 -12.01 -15.61
N SER A 62 -7.41 -12.59 -14.45
CA SER A 62 -6.63 -11.94 -13.38
C SER A 62 -5.15 -11.77 -13.74
N GLN A 63 -4.56 -12.77 -14.41
CA GLN A 63 -3.19 -12.71 -14.91
C GLN A 63 -3.08 -11.71 -16.05
N LEU A 64 -4.06 -11.70 -16.97
CA LEU A 64 -4.14 -10.72 -18.05
C LEU A 64 -4.22 -9.28 -17.54
N ALA A 65 -4.92 -9.05 -16.42
CA ALA A 65 -5.06 -7.73 -15.82
C ALA A 65 -3.77 -7.24 -15.12
N THR A 66 -2.95 -8.16 -14.61
CA THR A 66 -1.79 -7.82 -13.76
C THR A 66 -0.44 -8.08 -14.42
N ARG A 67 -0.41 -8.69 -15.61
CA ARG A 67 0.81 -8.97 -16.37
C ARG A 67 1.60 -7.71 -16.74
N ILE A 68 2.92 -7.85 -16.77
CA ILE A 68 3.85 -6.76 -17.08
C ILE A 68 4.45 -7.02 -18.45
N GLN A 69 3.92 -6.33 -19.47
CA GLN A 69 4.43 -6.40 -20.84
C GLN A 69 5.68 -5.53 -20.99
N ASP A 70 5.60 -4.28 -20.52
CA ASP A 70 6.70 -3.32 -20.56
C ASP A 70 7.45 -3.28 -19.23
N TYR A 71 8.71 -3.71 -19.28
CA TYR A 71 9.57 -3.75 -18.10
C TYR A 71 9.85 -2.33 -17.58
N PRO A 72 9.69 -2.07 -16.27
CA PRO A 72 9.90 -0.74 -15.71
C PRO A 72 11.35 -0.30 -15.75
N GLY A 73 11.54 1.02 -15.79
CA GLY A 73 12.84 1.62 -15.49
C GLY A 73 13.23 1.40 -14.04
N LEU A 74 14.52 1.53 -13.71
CA LEU A 74 15.03 1.32 -12.35
C LEU A 74 14.33 2.21 -11.32
N LEU A 75 14.15 3.50 -11.63
CA LEU A 75 13.51 4.45 -10.72
C LEU A 75 12.05 4.09 -10.45
N GLU A 76 11.32 3.68 -11.48
CA GLU A 76 9.92 3.28 -11.37
C GLU A 76 9.77 2.01 -10.53
N PHE A 77 10.64 1.03 -10.77
CA PHE A 77 10.70 -0.20 -9.98
C PHE A 77 11.03 0.09 -8.51
N LEU A 78 12.03 0.92 -8.22
CA LEU A 78 12.37 1.30 -6.85
C LEU A 78 11.24 2.08 -6.18
N GLY A 79 10.54 2.94 -6.92
CA GLY A 79 9.35 3.63 -6.44
C GLY A 79 8.22 2.67 -6.06
N TYR A 80 8.01 1.61 -6.84
CA TYR A 80 7.08 0.53 -6.49
C TYR A 80 7.54 -0.20 -5.22
N VAL A 81 8.79 -0.66 -5.18
CA VAL A 81 9.34 -1.42 -4.05
C VAL A 81 9.21 -0.64 -2.74
N PHE A 82 9.61 0.63 -2.75
CA PHE A 82 9.60 1.53 -1.58
C PHE A 82 8.38 2.43 -1.48
N TYR A 83 7.26 2.06 -2.11
CA TYR A 83 6.02 2.82 -1.99
C TYR A 83 5.54 2.87 -0.53
N PHE A 84 5.78 4.01 0.13
CA PHE A 84 5.67 4.18 1.58
C PHE A 84 4.33 3.71 2.18
N PRO A 85 3.15 4.05 1.60
CA PRO A 85 1.87 3.58 2.14
C PRO A 85 1.72 2.05 2.15
N GLY A 86 2.39 1.35 1.24
CA GLY A 86 2.36 -0.12 1.10
C GLY A 86 3.67 -0.80 1.50
N LEU A 87 4.55 -0.13 2.24
CA LEU A 87 5.83 -0.69 2.70
C LEU A 87 5.74 -1.24 4.13
N LEU A 88 5.10 -0.50 5.05
CA LEU A 88 5.11 -0.81 6.49
C LEU A 88 3.80 -1.39 7.04
N VAL A 89 2.64 -0.92 6.56
CA VAL A 89 1.32 -1.25 7.13
C VAL A 89 0.27 -1.59 6.06
N GLY A 90 0.56 -1.30 4.79
CA GLY A 90 -0.39 -1.50 3.70
C GLY A 90 -0.37 -2.93 3.15
N PRO A 91 -1.48 -3.38 2.55
CA PRO A 91 -1.50 -4.63 1.81
C PRO A 91 -0.51 -4.56 0.64
N ALA A 92 0.08 -5.71 0.28
CA ALA A 92 0.81 -5.82 -0.97
C ALA A 92 -0.18 -5.69 -2.15
N PHE A 93 0.23 -5.01 -3.21
CA PHE A 93 -0.56 -4.81 -4.42
C PHE A 93 0.35 -4.90 -5.64
N GLU A 94 -0.25 -5.10 -6.81
CA GLU A 94 0.45 -5.36 -8.04
C GLU A 94 1.12 -4.11 -8.62
N PHE A 95 2.20 -4.33 -9.35
CA PHE A 95 2.94 -3.26 -10.01
C PHE A 95 2.10 -2.50 -11.06
N VAL A 96 1.15 -3.16 -11.73
CA VAL A 96 0.24 -2.49 -12.68
C VAL A 96 -0.65 -1.47 -11.96
N SER A 97 -1.13 -1.81 -10.77
CA SER A 97 -1.91 -0.91 -9.90
C SER A 97 -1.06 0.25 -9.37
N TYR A 98 0.22 0.00 -9.08
CA TYR A 98 1.18 1.07 -8.78
C TYR A 98 1.35 2.02 -9.96
N ARG A 99 1.62 1.50 -11.15
CA ARG A 99 1.83 2.28 -12.38
C ARG A 99 0.58 3.11 -12.71
N SER A 100 -0.61 2.52 -12.61
CA SER A 100 -1.87 3.24 -12.87
C SER A 100 -2.17 4.37 -11.87
N LEU A 101 -1.72 4.22 -10.62
CA LEU A 101 -1.80 5.27 -9.62
C LEU A 101 -0.85 6.44 -9.93
N ILE A 102 0.40 6.13 -10.30
CA ILE A 102 1.42 7.14 -10.61
C ILE A 102 1.08 7.91 -11.90
N ASP A 103 0.59 7.20 -12.91
CA ASP A 103 0.16 7.79 -14.19
C ASP A 103 -1.23 8.44 -14.09
N GLU A 104 -1.88 8.36 -12.93
CA GLU A 104 -3.22 8.89 -12.67
C GLU A 104 -4.31 8.31 -13.60
N THR A 105 -4.04 7.18 -14.26
CA THR A 105 -4.97 6.50 -15.17
C THR A 105 -6.08 5.78 -14.43
N ILE A 106 -5.89 5.47 -13.14
CA ILE A 106 -6.94 4.92 -12.27
C ILE A 106 -8.15 5.86 -12.11
N PHE A 107 -7.98 7.16 -12.38
CA PHE A 107 -9.03 8.17 -12.24
C PHE A 107 -9.73 8.51 -13.56
N THR A 108 -9.40 7.84 -14.66
CA THR A 108 -10.12 8.04 -15.91
C THR A 108 -11.48 7.31 -15.85
N PRO A 109 -12.58 7.98 -16.22
CA PRO A 109 -13.85 7.29 -16.34
C PRO A 109 -13.72 6.23 -17.44
N SER A 110 -13.94 4.96 -17.07
CA SER A 110 -13.99 3.87 -18.04
C SER A 110 -15.04 4.19 -19.10
N ALA A 111 -14.70 3.97 -20.37
CA ALA A 111 -15.56 4.26 -21.52
C ALA A 111 -16.96 3.58 -21.44
N SER A 112 -17.12 2.57 -20.57
CA SER A 112 -18.40 1.89 -20.33
C SER A 112 -19.40 2.66 -19.46
N SER A 113 -18.99 3.75 -18.78
CA SER A 113 -19.89 4.58 -17.96
C SER A 113 -20.52 5.75 -18.74
N SER A 114 -20.17 5.91 -20.01
CA SER A 114 -20.68 6.96 -20.90
C SER A 114 -21.61 6.37 -21.96
N SER A 115 -22.71 5.72 -21.54
CA SER A 115 -23.79 5.29 -22.43
C SER A 115 -24.75 6.43 -22.83
N ASN A 116 -24.34 7.68 -22.72
CA ASN A 116 -25.02 8.81 -23.35
C ASN A 116 -24.03 9.55 -24.24
N GLY A 117 -24.28 9.49 -25.55
CA GLY A 117 -23.41 9.96 -26.63
C GLY A 117 -22.98 11.41 -26.48
N SER A 118 -21.82 11.62 -25.86
CA SER A 118 -21.00 12.80 -26.06
C SER A 118 -19.68 12.29 -26.60
N GLN A 119 -19.48 12.51 -27.90
CA GLN A 119 -18.23 12.28 -28.60
C GLN A 119 -17.08 12.80 -27.73
N VAL A 120 -16.21 11.91 -27.26
CA VAL A 120 -14.93 12.31 -26.69
C VAL A 120 -14.14 12.85 -27.87
N SER A 121 -14.20 14.16 -28.04
CA SER A 121 -13.49 14.88 -29.07
C SER A 121 -12.01 14.64 -28.88
N GLU A 122 -11.40 14.04 -29.89
CA GLU A 122 -9.97 13.80 -30.09
C GLU A 122 -9.24 15.13 -30.37
N LYS A 123 -9.48 16.16 -29.54
CA LYS A 123 -8.87 17.48 -29.64
C LYS A 123 -7.97 17.73 -28.44
N ASP A 124 -6.69 17.92 -28.75
CA ASP A 124 -5.61 18.44 -27.90
C ASP A 124 -5.00 17.50 -26.85
N ASP A 125 -4.45 16.38 -27.31
CA ASP A 125 -3.55 15.52 -26.51
C ASP A 125 -2.19 16.19 -26.18
N SER A 126 -1.93 17.37 -26.74
CA SER A 126 -0.71 18.18 -26.48
C SER A 126 -0.86 19.17 -25.32
N LEU A 127 -2.08 19.61 -24.98
CA LEU A 127 -2.36 20.57 -23.89
C LEU A 127 -2.90 19.90 -22.61
N SER A 128 -3.45 18.69 -22.72
CA SER A 128 -3.96 17.91 -21.58
C SER A 128 -2.86 17.41 -20.64
N LYS A 129 -1.60 17.42 -21.08
CA LYS A 129 -0.43 16.93 -20.33
C LYS A 129 -0.11 17.73 -19.07
N ILE A 130 -0.65 18.95 -18.94
CA ILE A 130 -0.38 19.84 -17.81
C ILE A 130 -1.37 19.61 -16.65
N GLN A 131 -2.58 19.12 -16.94
CA GLN A 131 -3.61 18.98 -15.92
C GLN A 131 -3.64 17.56 -15.37
N ARG A 132 -3.19 17.40 -14.13
CA ARG A 132 -3.26 16.14 -13.38
C ARG A 132 -4.70 15.59 -13.37
N ARG A 133 -4.84 14.30 -13.65
CA ARG A 133 -6.10 13.54 -13.71
C ARG A 133 -6.47 13.08 -12.31
N VAL A 134 -6.95 14.01 -11.49
CA VAL A 134 -7.18 13.77 -10.05
C VAL A 134 -8.65 14.02 -9.69
N PRO A 135 -9.24 13.24 -8.76
CA PRO A 135 -10.65 13.41 -8.40
C PRO A 135 -10.96 14.81 -7.87
N ALA A 136 -12.12 15.34 -8.27
CA ALA A 136 -12.64 16.60 -7.75
C ALA A 136 -12.88 16.51 -6.24
N GLY A 137 -12.62 17.60 -5.50
CA GLY A 137 -12.86 17.65 -4.05
C GLY A 137 -11.79 16.99 -3.17
N ARG A 138 -10.71 16.41 -3.74
CA ARG A 138 -9.64 15.75 -2.97
C ARG A 138 -9.06 16.59 -1.83
N LYS A 139 -8.88 17.90 -2.04
CA LYS A 139 -8.30 18.81 -1.03
C LYS A 139 -9.21 18.91 0.19
N ARG A 140 -10.53 19.06 -0.03
CA ARG A 140 -11.52 19.14 1.05
C ARG A 140 -11.48 17.87 1.90
N VAL A 141 -11.49 16.70 1.27
CA VAL A 141 -11.43 15.41 1.97
C VAL A 141 -10.11 15.27 2.72
N ALA A 142 -8.99 15.62 2.10
CA ALA A 142 -7.67 15.59 2.72
C ALA A 142 -7.62 16.47 3.99
N TYR A 143 -8.09 17.72 3.92
CA TYR A 143 -8.15 18.60 5.09
C TYR A 143 -9.08 18.09 6.19
N LEU A 144 -10.23 17.51 5.82
CA LEU A 144 -11.14 16.91 6.80
C LEU A 144 -10.51 15.73 7.52
N LYS A 145 -9.80 14.85 6.79
CA LYS A 145 -9.10 13.70 7.39
C LYS A 145 -7.89 14.12 8.23
N PHE A 146 -7.17 15.15 7.79
CA PHE A 146 -6.11 15.76 8.58
C PHE A 146 -6.64 16.33 9.90
N ALA A 147 -7.74 17.10 9.85
CA ALA A 147 -8.37 17.64 11.05
C ALA A 147 -8.87 16.54 11.99
N GLN A 148 -9.49 15.48 11.45
CA GLN A 148 -9.89 14.30 12.23
C GLN A 148 -8.70 13.65 12.93
N GLY A 149 -7.56 13.49 12.24
CA GLY A 149 -6.33 12.96 12.82
C GLY A 149 -5.78 13.84 13.95
N LEU A 150 -5.81 15.16 13.78
CA LEU A 150 -5.36 16.12 14.80
C LEU A 150 -6.25 16.08 16.04
N VAL A 151 -7.57 15.97 15.87
CA VAL A 151 -8.53 15.80 16.98
C VAL A 151 -8.21 14.53 17.76
N PHE A 152 -8.02 13.39 17.08
CA PHE A 152 -7.66 12.14 17.78
C PHE A 152 -6.29 12.21 18.45
N LEU A 153 -5.31 12.87 17.84
CA LEU A 153 -4.00 13.08 18.45
C LEU A 153 -4.14 13.90 19.74
N LEU A 154 -4.93 14.97 19.72
CA LEU A 154 -5.15 15.82 20.87
C LEU A 154 -5.91 15.08 21.98
N LEU A 155 -6.94 14.32 21.64
CA LEU A 155 -7.63 13.44 22.59
C LEU A 155 -6.64 12.44 23.20
N PHE A 156 -5.83 11.77 22.38
CA PHE A 156 -4.83 10.83 22.87
C PHE A 156 -3.84 11.51 23.82
N THR A 157 -3.29 12.68 23.48
CA THR A 157 -2.30 13.34 24.35
C THR A 157 -2.89 13.83 25.67
N LEU A 158 -4.15 14.29 25.69
CA LEU A 158 -4.81 14.73 26.92
C LEU A 158 -5.26 13.55 27.80
N PHE A 159 -5.79 12.49 27.21
CA PHE A 159 -6.36 11.36 27.93
C PHE A 159 -5.35 10.26 28.28
N ASN A 160 -4.27 10.10 27.51
CA ASN A 160 -3.22 9.12 27.79
C ASN A 160 -2.67 9.19 29.23
N PRO A 161 -2.30 10.36 29.80
CA PRO A 161 -1.82 10.41 31.18
C PRO A 161 -2.88 10.02 32.23
N GLN A 162 -4.18 10.17 31.92
CA GLN A 162 -5.28 9.82 32.82
C GLN A 162 -5.67 8.34 32.73
N PHE A 163 -5.55 7.73 31.55
CA PHE A 163 -5.97 6.35 31.24
C PHE A 163 -4.80 5.46 30.83
N ASN A 164 -3.66 5.58 31.51
CA ASN A 164 -2.50 4.72 31.27
C ASN A 164 -2.68 3.35 31.97
N TYR A 165 -2.08 2.29 31.42
CA TYR A 165 -2.01 0.97 32.05
C TYR A 165 -1.47 1.03 33.49
N GLY A 166 -0.50 1.91 33.78
CA GLY A 166 0.00 2.08 35.14
C GLY A 166 -1.06 2.58 36.14
N MET A 167 -2.02 3.38 35.69
CA MET A 167 -3.12 3.89 36.52
C MET A 167 -4.22 2.83 36.73
N SER A 168 -4.48 1.99 35.72
CA SER A 168 -5.54 0.97 35.82
C SER A 168 -5.22 -0.17 36.79
N VAL A 169 -3.94 -0.37 37.09
CA VAL A 169 -3.45 -1.37 38.07
C VAL A 169 -3.42 -0.80 39.51
N ASP A 170 -3.54 0.52 39.70
CA ASP A 170 -3.55 1.13 41.04
C ASP A 170 -4.86 0.80 41.79
N PRO A 171 -4.80 0.24 43.02
CA PRO A 171 -5.97 -0.01 43.85
C PRO A 171 -6.88 1.22 44.06
N LYS A 172 -6.31 2.44 44.04
CA LYS A 172 -7.06 3.69 44.18
C LYS A 172 -7.93 4.01 42.96
N TRP A 173 -7.52 3.57 41.78
CA TRP A 173 -8.32 3.68 40.56
C TRP A 173 -9.46 2.67 40.56
N ALA A 174 -9.21 1.45 41.04
CA ALA A 174 -10.22 0.41 41.18
C ALA A 174 -11.38 0.81 42.12
N ALA A 175 -11.11 1.63 43.14
CA ALA A 175 -12.10 2.15 44.08
C ALA A 175 -13.00 3.29 43.52
N ARG A 176 -12.71 3.83 42.33
CA ARG A 176 -13.52 4.90 41.73
C ARG A 176 -14.86 4.36 41.16
N PRO A 177 -15.94 5.16 41.20
CA PRO A 177 -17.25 4.77 40.68
C PRO A 177 -17.20 4.49 39.17
N PHE A 178 -18.08 3.60 38.68
CA PHE A 178 -18.12 3.14 37.29
C PHE A 178 -18.17 4.28 36.27
N TRP A 179 -18.83 5.40 36.58
CA TRP A 179 -18.96 6.57 35.71
C TRP A 179 -17.67 7.38 35.52
N TYR A 180 -16.65 7.11 36.34
CA TYR A 180 -15.34 7.76 36.27
C TYR A 180 -14.29 6.90 35.55
N LYS A 181 -14.58 5.60 35.38
CA LYS A 181 -13.74 4.65 34.63
C LYS A 181 -14.15 4.64 33.17
#